data_AF-A0A918XAS8-F1
#
_entry.id   AF-A0A918XAS8-F1
#
_cell.length_a   1.000
_cell.length_b   1.000
_cell.length_c   1.000
_cell.angle_alpha   90.00
_cell.angle_beta   90.00
_cell.angle_gamma   90.00
#
_symmetry.space_group_name_H-M   'P 1'
#
loop_
_entity.id
_entity.type
_entity.pdbx_description
1 polymer ?
#
loop_
_entity_poly.entity_id
_entity_poly.type
_entity_poly.pdbx_seq_one_letter_code
_entity_poly.pdbx_strand_id
1 'polypeptide(L)'
;MSAEPVRAQQPVAVASPDPADLTGRWVYLRDIGAGVLTGAARTPAGRWYWSLRTPEGEVEGTGFPHAAPLSRHALPRTRRARHHLRALHADLSEYAPEAVAERTRVEHDRDLLDLELAVQP
;
A
#
# COMPACT_ATOMS: atom_id res chain seq x y z
N MET A 1 -9.13 -37.60 -36.53
CA MET A 1 -8.13 -37.00 -35.63
C MET A 1 -7.76 -35.64 -36.19
N SER A 2 -8.33 -34.57 -35.65
CA SER A 2 -7.98 -33.19 -36.04
C SER A 2 -7.65 -32.44 -34.75
N ALA A 3 -6.41 -31.98 -34.66
CA ALA A 3 -5.87 -31.27 -33.51
C ALA A 3 -6.48 -29.87 -33.40
N GLU A 4 -7.02 -29.54 -32.22
CA GLU A 4 -7.33 -28.15 -31.87
C GLU A 4 -6.03 -27.38 -31.62
N PRO A 5 -5.90 -26.13 -32.11
CA PRO A 5 -4.78 -25.28 -31.75
C PRO A 5 -4.97 -24.75 -30.32
N VAL A 6 -4.02 -25.11 -29.45
CA VAL A 6 -3.83 -24.51 -28.13
C VAL A 6 -3.66 -23.00 -28.31
N ARG A 7 -4.70 -22.22 -27.99
CA ARG A 7 -4.56 -20.78 -27.81
C ARG A 7 -3.66 -20.56 -26.61
N ALA A 8 -2.39 -20.30 -26.88
CA ALA A 8 -1.45 -19.78 -25.90
C ALA A 8 -2.07 -18.52 -25.28
N GLN A 9 -2.48 -18.63 -24.02
CA GLN A 9 -2.84 -17.48 -23.20
C GLN A 9 -1.57 -16.66 -23.03
N GLN A 10 -1.39 -15.63 -23.86
CA GLN A 10 -0.34 -14.64 -23.64
C GLN A 10 -0.58 -14.04 -22.24
N PRO A 11 0.40 -14.10 -21.32
CA PRO A 11 0.27 -13.40 -20.07
C PRO A 11 0.16 -11.92 -20.40
N VAL A 12 -1.00 -11.32 -20.10
CA VAL A 12 -1.17 -9.88 -20.12
C VAL A 12 -0.08 -9.32 -19.19
N ALA A 13 0.97 -8.77 -19.77
CA ALA A 13 1.97 -8.01 -19.04
C ALA A 13 1.25 -6.77 -18.53
N VAL A 14 0.69 -6.85 -17.33
CA VAL A 14 0.18 -5.69 -16.61
C VAL A 14 1.41 -4.81 -16.42
N ALA A 15 1.50 -3.72 -17.20
CA ALA A 15 2.53 -2.73 -17.00
C ALA A 15 2.48 -2.34 -15.52
N SER A 16 3.59 -2.55 -14.80
CA SER A 16 3.65 -2.12 -13.40
C SER A 16 3.32 -0.62 -13.40
N PRO A 17 2.30 -0.17 -12.64
CA PRO A 17 1.94 1.23 -12.58
C PRO A 17 3.17 2.07 -12.19
N ASP A 18 3.26 3.28 -12.72
CA ASP A 18 4.28 4.23 -12.27
C ASP A 18 4.08 4.42 -10.75
N PRO A 19 5.11 4.25 -9.89
CA PRO A 19 4.97 4.47 -8.46
C PRO A 19 4.36 5.84 -8.10
N ALA A 20 4.60 6.87 -8.92
CA ALA A 20 3.99 8.18 -8.71
C ALA A 20 2.46 8.12 -8.73
N ASP A 21 1.87 7.30 -9.61
CA ASP A 21 0.40 7.11 -9.76
C ASP A 21 -0.23 6.38 -8.56
N LEU A 22 0.59 5.75 -7.73
CA LEU A 22 0.15 5.05 -6.53
C LEU A 22 0.24 5.92 -5.26
N THR A 23 0.70 7.17 -5.38
CA THR A 23 0.78 8.10 -4.25
C THR A 23 -0.62 8.38 -3.69
N GLY A 24 -0.76 8.35 -2.37
CA GLY A 24 -2.03 8.46 -1.65
C GLY A 24 -2.79 7.15 -1.51
N ARG A 25 -2.27 6.03 -2.02
CA ARG A 25 -2.95 4.72 -1.97
C ARG A 25 -2.27 3.77 -1.01
N TRP A 26 -3.04 2.81 -0.49
CA TRP A 26 -2.45 1.63 0.14
C TRP A 26 -1.78 0.75 -0.90
N VAL A 27 -0.51 0.50 -0.69
CA VAL A 27 0.34 -0.31 -1.56
C VAL A 27 1.07 -1.37 -0.76
N TYR A 28 1.58 -2.36 -1.47
CA TYR A 28 2.58 -3.28 -0.97
C TYR A 28 3.94 -2.95 -1.60
N LEU A 29 4.94 -2.68 -0.77
CA LEU A 29 6.35 -2.66 -1.17
C LEU A 29 6.98 -3.99 -0.79
N ARG A 30 7.64 -4.63 -1.76
CA ARG A 30 8.17 -5.99 -1.63
C ARG A 30 9.02 -6.21 -0.38
N ASP A 31 9.89 -5.26 -0.08
CA ASP A 31 10.93 -5.39 0.94
C ASP A 31 10.54 -4.75 2.28
N ILE A 32 9.48 -3.96 2.31
CA ILE A 32 9.06 -3.18 3.50
C ILE A 32 7.77 -3.74 4.09
N GLY A 33 6.74 -3.91 3.26
CA GLY A 33 5.41 -4.27 3.73
C GLY A 33 4.32 -3.41 3.11
N ALA A 34 3.18 -3.32 3.80
CA ALA A 34 2.02 -2.58 3.33
C ALA A 34 1.87 -1.26 4.08
N GLY A 35 1.55 -0.20 3.34
CA GLY A 35 1.36 1.15 3.88
C GLY A 35 0.76 2.09 2.84
N VAL A 36 0.47 3.32 3.25
CA VAL A 36 0.06 4.40 2.33
C VAL A 36 1.32 4.98 1.69
N LEU A 37 1.43 4.92 0.37
CA LEU A 37 2.54 5.57 -0.33
C LEU A 37 2.32 7.08 -0.26
N THR A 38 3.10 7.80 0.55
CA THR A 38 2.91 9.25 0.76
C THR A 38 3.67 10.08 -0.27
N GLY A 39 4.65 9.48 -0.96
CA GLY A 39 5.36 10.11 -2.06
C GLY A 39 6.19 9.11 -2.85
N ALA A 40 6.27 9.32 -4.15
CA ALA A 40 7.23 8.65 -5.03
C ALA A 40 7.60 9.61 -6.17
N ALA A 41 8.88 9.98 -6.25
CA ALA A 41 9.36 10.93 -7.25
C ALA A 41 10.78 10.60 -7.71
N ARG A 42 11.13 11.04 -8.92
CA ARG A 42 12.51 11.03 -9.40
C ARG A 42 13.18 12.37 -9.08
N THR A 43 14.39 12.28 -8.55
CA THR A 43 15.31 13.41 -8.43
C THR A 43 15.78 13.88 -9.82
N PRO A 44 16.33 15.10 -9.95
CA PRO A 44 16.93 15.58 -11.20
C PRO A 44 18.03 14.66 -11.75
N ALA A 45 18.72 13.93 -10.86
CA ALA A 45 19.73 12.93 -11.22
C ALA A 45 19.13 11.57 -11.68
N GLY A 46 17.80 11.46 -11.80
CA GLY A 46 17.10 10.25 -12.24
C GLY A 46 16.91 9.18 -11.16
N ARG A 47 17.39 9.41 -9.93
CA ARG A 47 17.21 8.47 -8.81
C ARG A 47 15.83 8.63 -8.19
N TRP A 48 15.15 7.51 -7.91
CA TRP A 48 13.89 7.50 -7.17
C TRP A 48 14.08 7.79 -5.68
N TYR A 49 13.15 8.57 -5.13
CA TYR A 49 12.90 8.76 -3.71
C TYR A 49 11.43 8.40 -3.44
N TRP A 50 11.17 7.76 -2.32
CA TRP A 50 9.82 7.39 -1.92
C TRP A 50 9.65 7.43 -0.41
N SER A 51 8.41 7.60 0.03
CA SER A 51 8.00 7.60 1.43
C SER A 51 6.72 6.78 1.58
N LEU A 52 6.68 5.94 2.61
CA LEU A 52 5.62 5.02 2.93
C LEU A 52 5.20 5.23 4.38
N ARG A 53 3.92 5.49 4.62
CA ARG A 53 3.37 5.51 5.96
C ARG A 53 2.80 4.14 6.31
N THR A 54 3.41 3.50 7.29
CA THR A 54 2.96 2.23 7.86
C THR A 54 2.25 2.49 9.20
N PRO A 55 1.47 1.54 9.72
CA PRO A 55 0.94 1.63 11.07
C PRO A 55 2.02 1.83 12.14
N GLU A 56 3.22 1.29 11.89
CA GLU A 56 4.38 1.39 12.78
C GLU A 56 5.16 2.72 12.65
N GLY A 57 4.85 3.55 11.64
CA GLY A 57 5.52 4.83 11.39
C GLY A 57 5.84 5.09 9.93
N GLU A 58 6.52 6.20 9.66
CA GLU A 58 6.96 6.57 8.32
C GLU A 58 8.30 5.91 7.97
N VAL A 59 8.38 5.37 6.76
CA VAL A 59 9.56 4.73 6.19
C VAL A 59 9.89 5.42 4.88
N GLU A 60 11.14 5.79 4.71
CA GLU A 60 11.62 6.45 3.49
C GLU A 60 12.69 5.59 2.82
N GLY A 61 12.83 5.75 1.51
CA GLY A 61 13.86 5.04 0.78
C GLY A 61 14.17 5.63 -0.57
N THR A 62 15.17 5.01 -1.20
CA THR A 62 15.68 5.41 -2.50
C THR A 62 15.72 4.22 -3.43
N GLY A 63 15.77 4.48 -4.74
CA GLY A 63 15.64 3.43 -5.74
C GLY A 63 14.18 3.13 -6.04
N PHE A 64 13.94 2.26 -7.03
CA PHE A 64 12.58 1.99 -7.48
C PHE A 64 11.81 1.27 -6.35
N PRO A 65 10.68 1.81 -5.86
CA PRO A 65 10.00 1.28 -4.67
C PRO A 65 9.37 -0.11 -4.88
N HIS A 66 9.26 -0.58 -6.12
CA HIS A 66 8.52 -1.80 -6.47
C HIS A 66 7.13 -1.84 -5.83
N ALA A 67 6.48 -0.67 -5.77
CA ALA A 67 5.15 -0.52 -5.20
C ALA A 67 4.12 -1.20 -6.10
N ALA A 68 3.28 -2.03 -5.50
CA ALA A 68 2.15 -2.67 -6.16
C ALA A 68 0.85 -2.30 -5.43
N PRO A 69 -0.27 -2.16 -6.13
CA PRO A 69 -1.58 -2.10 -5.49
C PRO A 69 -1.77 -3.30 -4.54
N LEU A 70 -2.54 -3.10 -3.47
CA LEU A 70 -2.93 -4.24 -2.65
C LEU A 70 -3.65 -5.28 -3.52
N SER A 71 -3.34 -6.55 -3.26
CA SER A 71 -3.97 -7.68 -3.94
C SER A 71 -4.41 -8.72 -2.92
N ARG A 72 -5.26 -9.66 -3.36
CA ARG A 72 -5.65 -10.83 -2.57
C ARG A 72 -4.46 -11.60 -1.97
N HIS A 73 -3.29 -11.54 -2.62
CA HIS A 73 -2.08 -12.21 -2.15
C HIS A 73 -1.39 -11.47 -0.98
N ALA A 74 -1.72 -10.18 -0.77
CA ALA A 74 -1.26 -9.38 0.36
C ALA A 74 -2.17 -9.48 1.60
N LEU A 75 -3.31 -10.20 1.52
CA LEU A 75 -4.35 -10.25 2.56
C LEU A 75 -3.84 -10.50 3.99
N PRO A 76 -2.88 -11.41 4.28
CA PRO A 76 -2.41 -11.60 5.65
C PRO A 76 -1.76 -10.35 6.23
N ARG A 77 -0.94 -9.66 5.45
CA ARG A 77 -0.27 -8.42 5.86
C ARG A 77 -1.27 -7.27 5.99
N THR A 78 -2.23 -7.19 5.07
CA THR A 78 -3.30 -6.20 5.14
C THR A 78 -4.20 -6.38 6.36
N ARG A 79 -4.54 -7.62 6.73
CA ARG A 79 -5.29 -7.91 7.97
C ARG A 79 -4.52 -7.47 9.21
N ARG A 80 -3.20 -7.72 9.25
CA ARG A 80 -2.34 -7.27 10.34
C ARG A 80 -2.31 -5.75 10.43
N ALA A 81 -2.13 -5.05 9.31
CA ALA A 81 -2.15 -3.60 9.28
C ALA A 81 -3.49 -3.03 9.76
N ARG A 82 -4.61 -3.59 9.30
CA ARG A 82 -5.96 -3.21 9.76
C ARG A 82 -6.13 -3.41 11.27
N HIS A 83 -5.65 -4.54 11.80
CA HIS A 83 -5.71 -4.81 13.24
C HIS A 83 -4.85 -3.81 14.03
N HIS A 84 -3.64 -3.52 13.56
CA HIS A 84 -2.74 -2.55 14.18
C HIS A 84 -3.38 -1.16 14.24
N LEU A 85 -3.95 -0.66 13.12
CA LEU A 85 -4.60 0.65 13.10
C LEU A 85 -5.79 0.73 14.06
N ARG A 86 -6.55 -0.35 14.22
CA ARG A 86 -7.65 -0.41 15.20
C ARG A 86 -7.13 -0.35 16.64
N ALA A 87 -6.09 -1.09 16.96
CA ALA A 87 -5.46 -1.07 18.28
C ALA A 87 -4.88 0.32 18.57
N LEU A 88 -4.11 0.88 17.64
CA LEU A 88 -3.51 2.20 17.78
C LEU A 88 -4.58 3.30 17.96
N HIS A 89 -5.69 3.24 17.21
CA HIS A 89 -6.78 4.19 17.39
C HIS A 89 -7.43 4.07 18.79
N ALA A 90 -7.63 2.84 19.28
CA ALA A 90 -8.15 2.60 20.62
C ALA A 90 -7.21 3.15 21.69
N ASP A 91 -5.91 2.84 21.58
CA ASP A 91 -4.87 3.32 22.49
C ASP A 91 -4.78 4.85 22.51
N LEU A 92 -4.78 5.50 21.34
CA LEU A 92 -4.79 6.96 21.25
C LEU A 92 -6.06 7.57 21.87
N SER A 93 -7.20 6.89 21.76
CA SER A 93 -8.45 7.37 22.36
C SER A 93 -8.46 7.25 23.87
N GLU A 94 -7.83 6.21 24.42
CA GLU A 94 -7.80 5.90 25.85
C GLU A 94 -6.66 6.64 26.58
N TYR A 95 -5.45 6.62 26.03
CA TYR A 95 -4.23 7.02 26.71
C TYR A 95 -3.63 8.36 26.23
N ALA A 96 -4.06 8.88 25.08
CA ALA A 96 -3.57 10.16 24.54
C ALA A 96 -4.71 10.96 23.89
N PRO A 97 -5.78 11.30 24.63
CA PRO A 97 -6.97 11.95 24.07
C PRO A 97 -6.69 13.27 23.35
N GLU A 98 -5.63 13.98 23.75
CA GLU A 98 -5.11 15.21 23.14
C GLU A 98 -4.43 15.01 21.78
N ALA A 99 -4.00 13.79 21.44
CA ALA A 99 -3.39 13.41 20.15
C ALA A 99 -4.45 13.29 19.03
N VAL A 100 -5.23 14.36 18.86
CA VAL A 100 -6.37 14.41 17.93
C VAL A 100 -5.89 14.23 16.49
N ALA A 101 -4.78 14.87 16.11
CA ALA A 101 -4.25 14.81 14.75
C ALA A 101 -3.80 13.38 14.40
N GLU A 102 -3.09 12.72 15.31
CA GLU A 102 -2.65 11.34 15.16
C GLU A 102 -3.84 10.39 15.07
N ARG A 103 -4.85 10.57 15.93
CA ARG A 103 -6.08 9.76 15.90
C ARG A 103 -6.82 9.91 14.59
N THR A 104 -7.04 11.14 14.12
CA THR A 104 -7.69 11.42 12.83
C THR A 104 -6.89 10.84 11.66
N ARG A 105 -5.55 10.89 11.71
CA ARG A 105 -4.71 10.27 10.69
C ARG A 105 -4.86 8.75 10.68
N VAL A 106 -4.84 8.09 11.84
CA VAL A 106 -4.99 6.63 11.94
C VAL A 106 -6.37 6.19 11.45
N GLU A 107 -7.42 6.95 11.77
CA GLU A 107 -8.77 6.73 11.25
C GLU A 107 -8.80 6.85 9.72
N HIS A 108 -8.23 7.93 9.17
CA HIS A 108 -8.13 8.13 7.73
C HIS A 108 -7.38 6.99 7.02
N ASP A 109 -6.22 6.58 7.54
CA ASP A 109 -5.43 5.50 6.97
C ASP A 109 -6.20 4.17 7.01
N ARG A 110 -6.99 3.92 8.06
CA ARG A 110 -7.86 2.74 8.18
C ARG A 110 -8.99 2.76 7.15
N ASP A 111 -9.65 3.90 6.97
CA ASP A 111 -10.76 4.04 6.04
C ASP A 111 -10.28 3.89 4.59
N LEU A 112 -9.10 4.46 4.26
CA LEU A 112 -8.46 4.27 2.96
C LEU A 112 -8.12 2.80 2.71
N LEU A 113 -7.66 2.08 3.73
CA LEU A 113 -7.39 0.64 3.64
C LEU A 113 -8.66 -0.16 3.33
N ASP A 114 -9.76 0.18 4.00
CA ASP A 114 -11.04 -0.50 3.82
C ASP A 114 -11.62 -0.22 2.41
N LEU A 115 -11.44 1.00 1.88
CA LEU A 115 -11.80 1.35 0.49
C LEU A 115 -10.98 0.55 -0.53
N GLU A 116 -9.65 0.51 -0.39
CA GLU A 116 -8.78 -0.22 -1.31
C GLU A 116 -9.04 -1.73 -1.28
N LEU A 117 -9.44 -2.29 -0.12
CA LEU A 117 -9.88 -3.67 -0.01
C LEU A 117 -11.24 -3.92 -0.68
N ALA A 118 -12.18 -2.97 -0.60
CA ALA A 118 -13.51 -3.12 -1.18
C ALA A 118 -13.52 -3.12 -2.71
N VAL A 119 -12.51 -2.51 -3.34
CA VAL A 119 -12.35 -2.45 -4.81
C VAL A 119 -11.64 -3.71 -5.36
N GLN A 120 -11.13 -4.59 -4.50
CA GLN A 120 -10.50 -5.84 -4.96
C GLN A 120 -11.54 -6.87 -5.40
N PRO A 121 -11.37 -7.50 -6.58
CA PRO A 121 -12.28 -8.51 -7.11
C PRO A 121 -12.19 -9.86 -6.38
#